data_AF-A0A2V6KHI6-F1
#
_entry.id   AF-A0A2V6KHI6-F1
#
_cell.length_a   1.000
_cell.length_b   1.000
_cell.length_c   1.000
_cell.angle_alpha   90.00
_cell.angle_beta   90.00
_cell.angle_gamma   90.00
#
_symmetry.space_group_name_H-M   'P 1'
#
loop_
_entity.id
_entity.type
_entity.pdbx_description
1 polymer ?
#
loop_
_entity_poly.entity_id
_entity_poly.type
_entity_poly.pdbx_seq_one_letter_code
_entity_poly.pdbx_strand_id
1 'polypeptide(L)'
;PVSPLYAQLYDEKVRMLRANLARLDLLLSRHNFFDCQTVLQLLHPQTHRKALLLQADMDVDADGSDGDRMPVGTGAPVNFKPSTSYRWPKKTSAPNPYLAATDDGLKRAEDEYALATTTPARKRDLRNAIAQLRAEVGTLQKYSFLIGAADPFIVVPGAFTHAHDAVKPGDYAFVVFGNAIYPAIVGDVGPNDKVGEASLRIAKQINALSTPYNRPVSDLKVTYIIFPDTGDKPFGPLDLEKLQTRCETLAKEIGGASVPLHHWENIIPPSPTPSPTPTVAPSASATPSPSSTASVTPSASVSPTFAFPISSPAATAQPKPTLAPTSSPAVKRSPTKKRKP
;
A
#
# COMPACT_ATOMS: atom_id res chain seq x y z
N PRO A 1 -1.17 10.82 27.14
CA PRO A 1 -0.48 9.77 27.93
C PRO A 1 0.01 8.67 26.98
N VAL A 2 1.01 7.87 27.38
CA VAL A 2 1.40 6.68 26.59
C VAL A 2 0.22 5.71 26.54
N SER A 3 -0.16 5.30 25.34
CA SER A 3 -1.27 4.39 25.12
C SER A 3 -0.89 2.95 25.49
N PRO A 4 -1.81 2.16 26.11
CA PRO A 4 -1.62 0.72 26.29
C PRO A 4 -1.36 -0.03 24.98
N LEU A 5 -1.80 0.52 23.85
CA LEU A 5 -1.55 -0.01 22.51
C LEU A 5 -0.05 -0.17 22.19
N TYR A 6 0.80 0.69 22.75
CA TYR A 6 2.26 0.55 22.59
C TYR A 6 2.78 -0.74 23.24
N ALA A 7 2.37 -1.02 24.48
CA ALA A 7 2.76 -2.24 25.17
C ALA A 7 2.19 -3.48 24.45
N GLN A 8 0.93 -3.43 24.04
CA GLN A 8 0.27 -4.52 23.32
C GLN A 8 1.00 -4.88 22.01
N LEU A 9 1.41 -3.87 21.23
CA LEU A 9 2.20 -4.06 20.01
C LEU A 9 3.50 -4.82 20.29
N TYR A 10 4.26 -4.39 21.31
CA TYR A 10 5.55 -5.00 21.62
C TYR A 10 5.42 -6.38 22.27
N ASP A 11 4.36 -6.62 23.05
CA ASP A 11 4.03 -7.95 23.58
C ASP A 11 3.75 -8.92 22.43
N GLU A 12 3.02 -8.48 21.41
CA GLU A 12 2.76 -9.27 20.20
C GLU A 12 4.05 -9.54 19.41
N LYS A 13 4.90 -8.52 19.22
CA LYS A 13 6.22 -8.70 18.59
C LYS A 13 7.08 -9.71 19.33
N VAL A 14 7.12 -9.68 20.66
CA VAL A 14 7.84 -10.66 21.48
C VAL A 14 7.23 -12.06 21.33
N ARG A 15 5.90 -12.17 21.31
CA ARG A 15 5.20 -13.44 21.09
C ARG A 15 5.54 -14.04 19.72
N MET A 16 5.50 -13.22 18.67
CA MET A 16 5.84 -13.60 17.30
C MET A 16 7.31 -14.00 17.17
N LEU A 17 8.22 -13.26 17.79
CA LEU A 17 9.64 -13.62 17.82
C LEU A 17 9.85 -14.98 18.49
N ARG A 18 9.24 -15.22 19.66
CA ARG A 18 9.33 -16.50 20.40
C ARG A 18 8.80 -17.67 19.58
N ALA A 19 7.67 -17.50 18.90
CA ALA A 19 7.07 -18.53 18.06
C ALA A 19 7.95 -18.89 16.85
N ASN A 20 8.80 -17.95 16.40
CA ASN A 20 9.63 -18.10 15.22
C ASN A 20 11.13 -18.24 15.54
N LEU A 21 11.55 -18.50 16.79
CA LEU A 21 12.97 -18.59 17.14
C LEU A 21 13.76 -19.65 16.35
N ALA A 22 13.09 -20.71 15.88
CA ALA A 22 13.70 -21.77 15.08
C ALA A 22 13.73 -21.45 13.55
N ARG A 23 13.10 -20.35 13.12
CA ARG A 23 13.01 -19.93 11.71
C ARG A 23 14.24 -19.09 11.36
N LEU A 24 15.25 -19.72 10.76
CA LEU A 24 16.47 -19.03 10.31
C LEU A 24 16.23 -18.09 9.13
N ASP A 25 15.09 -18.20 8.44
CA ASP A 25 14.65 -17.32 7.36
C ASP A 25 14.15 -15.96 7.86
N LEU A 26 13.83 -15.83 9.15
CA LEU A 26 13.28 -14.60 9.73
C LEU A 26 14.32 -13.93 10.64
N LEU A 27 15.25 -13.19 10.05
CA LEU A 27 16.28 -12.47 10.81
C LEU A 27 15.70 -11.29 11.57
N LEU A 28 15.98 -11.22 12.88
CA LEU A 28 15.68 -10.04 13.68
C LEU A 28 16.46 -8.84 13.15
N SER A 29 15.77 -7.75 12.88
CA SER A 29 16.32 -6.48 12.44
C SER A 29 15.74 -5.36 13.29
N ARG A 30 16.39 -4.20 13.25
CA ARG A 30 15.79 -3.00 13.86
C ARG A 30 14.40 -2.73 13.29
N HIS A 31 14.23 -2.98 12.00
CA HIS A 31 12.98 -2.68 11.30
C HIS A 31 11.81 -3.56 11.70
N ASN A 32 12.00 -4.88 11.80
CA ASN A 32 10.87 -5.75 12.12
C ASN A 32 10.48 -5.72 13.61
N PHE A 33 11.39 -5.30 14.49
CA PHE A 33 11.12 -5.27 15.92
C PHE A 33 10.97 -3.88 16.53
N PHE A 34 11.68 -2.88 16.03
CA PHE A 34 11.71 -1.50 16.53
C PHE A 34 11.23 -0.49 15.49
N ASP A 35 10.07 -0.78 14.86
CA ASP A 35 9.36 0.11 13.92
C ASP A 35 8.55 1.21 14.61
N CYS A 36 8.37 1.15 15.94
CA CYS A 36 7.54 2.10 16.68
C CYS A 36 8.28 2.69 17.89
N GLN A 37 8.41 4.03 17.90
CA GLN A 37 9.00 4.79 19.00
C GLN A 37 7.99 5.02 20.14
N THR A 38 6.75 5.40 19.82
CA THR A 38 5.70 5.69 20.81
C THR A 38 4.30 5.64 20.20
N VAL A 39 3.31 5.38 21.04
CA VAL A 39 1.89 5.57 20.75
C VAL A 39 1.27 6.39 21.87
N LEU A 40 0.64 7.51 21.54
CA LEU A 40 0.00 8.42 22.49
C LEU A 40 -1.48 8.56 22.17
N GLN A 41 -2.32 8.42 23.20
CA GLN A 41 -3.71 8.85 23.14
C GLN A 41 -3.79 10.30 23.61
N LEU A 42 -4.34 11.15 22.74
CA LEU A 42 -4.47 12.58 22.92
C LEU A 42 -5.95 12.95 22.97
N LEU A 43 -6.27 13.91 23.84
CA LEU A 43 -7.57 14.55 23.91
C LEU A 43 -7.31 16.05 23.98
N HIS A 44 -7.75 16.78 22.95
CA HIS A 44 -7.58 18.23 22.94
C HIS A 44 -8.49 18.86 24.02
N PRO A 45 -7.96 19.72 24.92
CA PRO A 45 -8.68 20.12 26.13
C PRO A 45 -9.93 20.97 25.87
N GLN A 46 -9.96 21.78 24.81
CA GLN A 46 -11.10 22.66 24.52
C GLN A 46 -12.11 22.04 23.55
N THR A 47 -11.62 21.36 22.51
CA THR A 47 -12.49 20.79 21.45
C THR A 47 -12.91 19.35 21.77
N HIS A 48 -12.28 18.74 22.77
CA HIS A 48 -12.42 17.32 23.09
C HIS A 48 -12.13 16.38 21.90
N ARG A 49 -11.42 16.87 20.88
CA ARG A 49 -11.00 16.03 19.75
C ARG A 49 -10.02 14.98 20.25
N LYS A 50 -10.39 13.72 20.08
CA LYS A 50 -9.51 12.58 20.26
C LYS A 50 -8.56 12.47 19.07
N ALA A 51 -7.30 12.15 19.35
CA ALA A 51 -6.33 11.75 18.34
C ALA A 51 -5.44 10.63 18.88
N LEU A 52 -5.09 9.68 18.02
CA LEU A 52 -4.05 8.69 18.29
C LEU A 52 -2.80 9.09 17.51
N LEU A 53 -1.73 9.42 18.23
CA LEU A 53 -0.43 9.73 17.63
C LEU A 53 0.46 8.50 17.69
N LEU A 54 1.11 8.17 16.59
CA LEU A 54 2.17 7.17 16.53
C LEU A 54 3.43 7.79 15.92
N GLN A 55 4.60 7.41 16.44
CA GLN A 55 5.89 7.75 15.85
C GLN A 55 6.59 6.46 15.39
N ALA A 56 6.87 6.36 14.09
CA ALA A 56 7.37 5.14 13.46
C ALA A 56 8.28 5.42 12.27
N ASP A 57 8.79 4.35 11.66
CA ASP A 57 9.29 4.39 10.29
C ASP A 57 8.12 4.37 9.28
N MET A 58 8.42 4.13 8.00
CA MET A 58 7.38 3.94 6.99
C MET A 58 7.74 2.83 6.01
N ASP A 59 6.99 1.73 6.07
CA ASP A 59 6.82 0.72 5.04
C ASP A 59 5.71 1.07 4.05
N VAL A 60 5.68 0.31 2.96
CA VAL A 60 4.81 0.56 1.80
C VAL A 60 3.71 -0.49 1.74
N ASP A 61 2.48 0.00 1.69
CA ASP A 61 1.32 -0.79 1.29
C ASP A 61 0.97 -0.48 -0.18
N ALA A 62 1.04 -1.50 -1.02
CA ALA A 62 0.70 -1.41 -2.44
C ALA A 62 -0.65 -2.04 -2.76
N ASP A 63 -1.36 -2.54 -1.76
CA ASP A 63 -2.56 -3.36 -1.89
C ASP A 63 -3.75 -2.56 -2.42
N GLY A 64 -4.76 -3.34 -2.78
CA GLY A 64 -6.05 -2.83 -3.18
C GLY A 64 -6.23 -2.64 -4.67
N SER A 65 -7.49 -2.60 -5.07
CA SER A 65 -7.89 -2.56 -6.47
C SER A 65 -9.32 -2.03 -6.60
N ASP A 66 -9.60 -1.34 -7.70
CA ASP A 66 -10.94 -0.84 -8.00
C ASP A 66 -11.23 -0.97 -9.49
N GLY A 67 -12.00 -2.00 -9.86
CA GLY A 67 -12.40 -2.23 -11.24
C GLY A 67 -13.27 -1.11 -11.83
N ASP A 68 -13.92 -0.30 -10.99
CA ASP A 68 -14.75 0.83 -11.46
C ASP A 68 -13.89 2.04 -11.88
N ARG A 69 -12.73 2.24 -11.23
CA ARG A 69 -11.81 3.36 -11.48
C ARG A 69 -10.60 2.98 -12.33
N MET A 70 -10.11 1.74 -12.18
CA MET A 70 -8.88 1.23 -12.77
C MET A 70 -9.14 -0.21 -13.26
N PRO A 71 -9.64 -0.38 -14.50
CA PRO A 71 -9.98 -1.69 -15.04
C PRO A 71 -8.75 -2.55 -15.37
N VAL A 72 -7.55 -1.95 -15.36
CA VAL A 72 -6.27 -2.64 -15.61
C VAL A 72 -5.46 -2.65 -14.31
N GLY A 73 -4.98 -3.83 -13.92
CA GLY A 73 -4.08 -3.98 -12.77
C GLY A 73 -2.69 -3.44 -13.07
N THR A 74 -2.03 -2.85 -12.07
CA THR A 74 -0.70 -2.24 -12.19
C THR A 74 0.46 -3.22 -11.94
N GLY A 75 0.20 -4.53 -12.13
CA GLY A 75 1.09 -5.60 -11.67
C GLY A 75 0.94 -5.87 -10.17
N ALA A 76 1.04 -7.14 -9.78
CA ALA A 76 0.90 -7.59 -8.39
C ALA A 76 2.27 -8.02 -7.85
N PRO A 77 2.89 -7.24 -6.94
CA PRO A 77 3.97 -7.71 -6.08
C PRO A 77 3.65 -9.07 -5.45
N VAL A 78 4.66 -9.86 -5.10
CA VAL A 78 4.53 -11.18 -4.46
C VAL A 78 3.57 -11.20 -3.25
N ASN A 79 3.58 -10.15 -2.43
CA ASN A 79 2.75 -10.05 -1.22
C ASN A 79 1.47 -9.20 -1.42
N PHE A 80 1.19 -8.79 -2.66
CA PHE A 80 0.07 -7.92 -2.97
C PHE A 80 -1.26 -8.62 -2.70
N LYS A 81 -2.17 -7.91 -2.06
CA LYS A 81 -3.57 -8.29 -1.97
C LYS A 81 -4.43 -7.31 -2.75
N PRO A 82 -5.37 -7.79 -3.58
CA PRO A 82 -6.27 -6.92 -4.33
C PRO A 82 -7.31 -6.20 -3.45
N SER A 83 -7.37 -6.49 -2.16
CA SER A 83 -8.39 -5.96 -1.24
C SER A 83 -7.79 -5.29 -0.02
N THR A 84 -8.28 -4.09 0.29
CA THR A 84 -8.04 -3.40 1.56
C THR A 84 -9.22 -3.58 2.52
N SER A 85 -9.03 -3.26 3.79
CA SER A 85 -10.10 -3.29 4.80
C SER A 85 -11.17 -2.21 4.55
N TYR A 86 -10.77 -1.03 4.07
CA TYR A 86 -11.71 -0.02 3.56
C TYR A 86 -12.24 -0.46 2.19
N ARG A 87 -13.54 -0.69 2.09
CA ARG A 87 -14.20 -1.20 0.88
C ARG A 87 -15.63 -0.72 0.75
N TRP A 88 -16.13 -0.65 -0.47
CA TRP A 88 -17.51 -0.23 -0.78
C TRP A 88 -18.11 -1.09 -1.89
N PRO A 89 -19.45 -1.21 -1.97
CA PRO A 89 -20.10 -1.96 -3.05
C PRO A 89 -19.72 -1.40 -4.42
N LYS A 90 -19.48 -2.29 -5.39
CA LYS A 90 -19.19 -1.89 -6.77
C LYS A 90 -20.34 -1.09 -7.35
N LYS A 91 -19.99 -0.12 -8.19
CA LYS A 91 -20.95 0.75 -8.90
C LYS A 91 -21.20 0.28 -10.32
N THR A 92 -20.25 -0.45 -10.92
CA THR A 92 -20.37 -0.95 -12.30
C THR A 92 -20.28 -2.47 -12.38
N SER A 93 -20.61 -3.01 -13.56
CA SER A 93 -20.43 -4.42 -13.90
C SER A 93 -18.99 -4.78 -14.31
N ALA A 94 -18.07 -3.80 -14.36
CA ALA A 94 -16.69 -4.05 -14.74
C ALA A 94 -16.05 -5.04 -13.75
N PRO A 95 -15.42 -6.14 -14.21
CA PRO A 95 -14.78 -7.08 -13.31
C PRO A 95 -13.59 -6.43 -12.60
N ASN A 96 -13.26 -6.92 -11.40
CA ASN A 96 -12.02 -6.52 -10.76
C ASN A 96 -10.83 -7.08 -11.58
N PRO A 97 -9.76 -6.30 -11.85
CA PRO A 97 -8.64 -6.75 -12.69
C PRO A 97 -7.94 -8.01 -12.19
N TYR A 98 -8.03 -8.33 -10.90
CA TYR A 98 -7.39 -9.50 -10.31
C TYR A 98 -8.33 -10.70 -10.17
N LEU A 99 -9.64 -10.53 -10.43
CA LEU A 99 -10.65 -11.59 -10.25
C LEU A 99 -10.35 -12.83 -11.09
N ALA A 100 -10.01 -12.67 -12.37
CA ALA A 100 -9.77 -13.79 -13.27
C ALA A 100 -8.60 -14.68 -12.81
N ALA A 101 -7.50 -14.05 -12.39
CA ALA A 101 -6.34 -14.79 -11.89
C ALA A 101 -6.63 -15.51 -10.57
N THR A 102 -7.43 -14.90 -9.68
CA THR A 102 -7.88 -15.52 -8.43
C THR A 102 -8.82 -16.70 -8.70
N ASP A 103 -9.76 -16.58 -9.65
CA ASP A 103 -10.65 -17.67 -10.08
C ASP A 103 -9.84 -18.85 -10.67
N ASP A 104 -8.85 -18.57 -11.53
CA ASP A 104 -7.95 -19.60 -12.05
C ASP A 104 -7.13 -20.28 -10.94
N GLY A 105 -6.73 -19.52 -9.92
CA GLY A 105 -6.08 -20.03 -8.71
C GLY A 105 -6.99 -20.96 -7.90
N LEU A 106 -8.25 -20.56 -7.71
CA LEU A 106 -9.27 -21.37 -7.05
C LEU A 106 -9.48 -22.68 -7.79
N LYS A 107 -9.70 -22.62 -9.11
CA LYS A 107 -9.92 -23.79 -9.95
C LYS A 107 -8.74 -24.78 -9.85
N ARG A 108 -7.50 -24.29 -9.95
CA ARG A 108 -6.30 -25.13 -9.81
C ARG A 108 -6.23 -25.80 -8.44
N ALA A 109 -6.56 -25.09 -7.36
CA ALA A 109 -6.56 -25.65 -6.01
C ALA A 109 -7.66 -26.72 -5.83
N GLU A 110 -8.84 -26.50 -6.40
CA GLU A 110 -9.95 -27.46 -6.40
C GLU A 110 -9.61 -28.72 -7.21
N ASP A 111 -9.01 -28.56 -8.39
CA ASP A 111 -8.54 -29.66 -9.23
C ASP A 111 -7.48 -30.49 -8.50
N GLU A 112 -6.48 -29.84 -7.88
CA GLU A 112 -5.45 -30.54 -7.08
C GLU A 112 -6.06 -31.28 -5.89
N TYR A 113 -7.07 -30.69 -5.23
CA TYR A 113 -7.75 -31.31 -4.10
C TYR A 113 -8.52 -32.58 -4.52
N ALA A 114 -9.10 -32.58 -5.73
CA ALA A 114 -9.84 -33.69 -6.30
C ALA A 114 -8.96 -34.87 -6.74
N LEU A 115 -7.65 -34.65 -6.97
CA LEU A 115 -6.74 -35.72 -7.36
C LEU A 115 -6.64 -36.82 -6.28
N ALA A 116 -6.65 -38.08 -6.74
CA ALA A 116 -6.47 -39.24 -5.87
C ALA A 116 -5.04 -39.31 -5.29
N THR A 117 -4.05 -38.74 -6.00
CA THR A 117 -2.63 -38.76 -5.64
C THR A 117 -2.24 -37.73 -4.57
N THR A 118 -3.13 -36.77 -4.25
CA THR A 118 -2.83 -35.70 -3.29
C THR A 118 -2.81 -36.25 -1.86
N THR A 119 -1.72 -35.99 -1.14
CA THR A 119 -1.51 -36.52 0.20
C THR A 119 -2.52 -35.96 1.21
N PRO A 120 -2.84 -36.68 2.31
CA PRO A 120 -3.76 -36.18 3.32
C PRO A 120 -3.34 -34.85 3.94
N ALA A 121 -2.03 -34.63 4.16
CA ALA A 121 -1.51 -33.36 4.66
C ALA A 121 -1.77 -32.22 3.67
N ARG A 122 -1.42 -32.42 2.39
CA ARG A 122 -1.67 -31.42 1.33
C ARG A 122 -3.16 -31.13 1.15
N LYS A 123 -4.03 -32.14 1.26
CA LYS A 123 -5.48 -31.94 1.25
C LYS A 123 -5.97 -31.04 2.40
N ARG A 124 -5.33 -31.08 3.58
CA ARG A 124 -5.68 -30.13 4.67
C ARG A 124 -5.32 -28.71 4.30
N ASP A 125 -4.13 -28.49 3.74
CA ASP A 125 -3.66 -27.16 3.34
C ASP A 125 -4.52 -26.60 2.21
N LEU A 126 -4.85 -27.43 1.21
CA LEU A 126 -5.72 -27.06 0.10
C LEU A 126 -7.13 -26.68 0.55
N ARG A 127 -7.71 -27.34 1.56
CA ARG A 127 -9.03 -26.93 2.08
C ARG A 127 -9.03 -25.49 2.60
N ASN A 128 -7.98 -25.13 3.34
CA ASN A 128 -7.85 -23.77 3.86
C ASN A 128 -7.64 -22.76 2.72
N ALA A 129 -6.78 -23.11 1.75
CA ALA A 129 -6.52 -22.28 0.58
C ALA A 129 -7.78 -22.08 -0.28
N ILE A 130 -8.54 -23.15 -0.56
CA ILE A 130 -9.81 -23.09 -1.31
C ILE A 130 -10.83 -22.22 -0.58
N ALA A 131 -10.95 -22.36 0.74
CA ALA A 131 -11.87 -21.54 1.53
C ALA A 131 -11.50 -20.04 1.45
N GLN A 132 -10.21 -19.71 1.54
CA GLN A 132 -9.71 -18.35 1.40
C GLN A 132 -9.95 -17.80 -0.01
N LEU A 133 -9.59 -18.55 -1.04
CA LEU A 133 -9.77 -18.15 -2.45
C LEU A 133 -11.25 -17.93 -2.79
N ARG A 134 -12.16 -18.81 -2.34
CA ARG A 134 -13.61 -18.61 -2.53
C ARG A 134 -14.11 -17.32 -1.87
N ALA A 135 -13.64 -17.03 -0.65
CA ALA A 135 -14.00 -15.80 0.05
C ALA A 135 -13.45 -14.55 -0.67
N GLU A 136 -12.23 -14.63 -1.19
CA GLU A 136 -11.59 -13.56 -1.97
C GLU A 136 -12.32 -13.32 -3.29
N VAL A 137 -12.62 -14.36 -4.08
CA VAL A 137 -13.44 -14.28 -5.29
C VAL A 137 -14.77 -13.59 -5.00
N GLY A 138 -15.51 -14.06 -3.99
CA GLY A 138 -16.78 -13.45 -3.61
C GLY A 138 -16.66 -12.00 -3.14
N THR A 139 -15.50 -11.62 -2.59
CA THR A 139 -15.20 -10.25 -2.16
C THR A 139 -14.89 -9.35 -3.37
N LEU A 140 -14.03 -9.78 -4.29
CA LEU A 140 -13.66 -9.06 -5.51
C LEU A 140 -14.83 -8.90 -6.51
N GLN A 141 -15.79 -9.82 -6.48
CA GLN A 141 -17.03 -9.71 -7.26
C GLN A 141 -17.96 -8.62 -6.75
N LYS A 142 -17.96 -8.33 -5.45
CA LYS A 142 -18.97 -7.48 -4.79
C LYS A 142 -18.48 -6.09 -4.43
N TYR A 143 -17.19 -5.93 -4.18
CA TYR A 143 -16.63 -4.71 -3.60
C TYR A 143 -15.51 -4.12 -4.46
N SER A 144 -15.34 -2.81 -4.30
CA SER A 144 -14.18 -2.02 -4.70
C SER A 144 -13.40 -1.58 -3.46
N PHE A 145 -12.12 -1.31 -3.66
CA PHE A 145 -11.15 -1.04 -2.60
C PHE A 145 -10.34 0.23 -2.92
N LEU A 146 -9.61 0.73 -1.92
CA LEU A 146 -8.58 1.73 -2.17
C LEU A 146 -7.50 1.12 -3.10
N ILE A 147 -6.74 1.97 -3.78
CA ILE A 147 -5.63 1.56 -4.65
C ILE A 147 -4.35 2.13 -4.05
N GLY A 148 -3.42 1.27 -3.60
CA GLY A 148 -2.16 1.71 -2.97
C GLY A 148 -1.39 2.77 -3.75
N ALA A 149 -1.35 2.65 -5.09
CA ALA A 149 -0.67 3.60 -5.97
C ALA A 149 -1.42 4.93 -6.18
N ALA A 150 -2.72 5.00 -5.87
CA ALA A 150 -3.57 6.13 -6.25
C ALA A 150 -4.35 6.76 -5.10
N ASP A 151 -4.56 6.10 -3.97
CA ASP A 151 -5.31 6.64 -2.85
C ASP A 151 -4.38 6.87 -1.63
N PRO A 152 -4.39 8.05 -1.00
CA PRO A 152 -3.61 8.29 0.20
C PRO A 152 -4.26 7.65 1.43
N PHE A 153 -3.64 6.58 1.94
CA PHE A 153 -4.11 5.90 3.14
C PHE A 153 -2.97 5.35 3.99
N ILE A 154 -3.29 5.02 5.23
CA ILE A 154 -2.39 4.36 6.18
C ILE A 154 -2.93 3.00 6.60
N VAL A 155 -2.05 2.17 7.12
CA VAL A 155 -2.40 0.86 7.68
C VAL A 155 -2.21 0.90 9.19
N VAL A 156 -3.15 0.30 9.91
CA VAL A 156 -3.08 0.19 11.37
C VAL A 156 -3.03 -1.28 11.81
N PRO A 157 -2.37 -1.61 12.92
CA PRO A 157 -2.40 -2.97 13.46
C PRO A 157 -3.83 -3.37 13.82
N GLY A 158 -4.20 -4.62 13.57
CA GLY A 158 -5.52 -5.16 13.96
C GLY A 158 -5.88 -4.92 15.43
N ALA A 159 -4.91 -5.02 16.33
CA ALA A 159 -5.07 -4.75 17.76
C ALA A 159 -5.63 -3.35 18.05
N PHE A 160 -5.34 -2.35 17.21
CA PHE A 160 -5.77 -0.97 17.40
C PHE A 160 -7.24 -0.78 17.01
N THR A 161 -7.83 -1.74 16.28
CA THR A 161 -9.22 -1.70 15.81
C THR A 161 -10.23 -2.31 16.79
N HIS A 162 -9.75 -2.94 17.86
CA HIS A 162 -10.58 -3.59 18.87
C HIS A 162 -10.46 -2.97 20.27
N ALA A 163 -9.68 -1.90 20.39
CA ALA A 163 -9.50 -1.20 21.66
C ALA A 163 -10.74 -0.39 22.07
N HIS A 164 -10.77 0.09 23.32
CA HIS A 164 -11.86 0.92 23.84
C HIS A 164 -12.08 2.21 23.01
N ASP A 165 -10.98 2.84 22.58
CA ASP A 165 -10.98 3.97 21.63
C ASP A 165 -10.40 3.50 20.28
N ALA A 166 -11.06 2.50 19.69
CA ALA A 166 -10.60 1.84 18.48
C ALA A 166 -10.53 2.78 17.27
N VAL A 167 -9.43 2.67 16.53
CA VAL A 167 -9.31 3.22 15.19
C VAL A 167 -10.08 2.33 14.22
N LYS A 168 -10.82 2.91 13.27
CA LYS A 168 -11.64 2.18 12.30
C LYS A 168 -11.21 2.51 10.87
N PRO A 169 -11.33 1.56 9.93
CA PRO A 169 -11.21 1.88 8.51
C PRO A 169 -12.12 3.06 8.15
N GLY A 170 -11.58 4.02 7.41
CA GLY A 170 -12.24 5.24 7.00
C GLY A 170 -12.01 6.45 7.91
N ASP A 171 -11.50 6.25 9.14
CA ASP A 171 -11.11 7.37 9.99
C ASP A 171 -10.04 8.22 9.31
N TYR A 172 -10.18 9.55 9.42
CA TYR A 172 -9.22 10.48 8.85
C TYR A 172 -7.89 10.43 9.61
N ALA A 173 -6.80 10.68 8.90
CA ALA A 173 -5.46 10.65 9.45
C ALA A 173 -4.53 11.66 8.75
N PHE A 174 -3.44 11.99 9.43
CA PHE A 174 -2.29 12.67 8.86
C PHE A 174 -1.07 11.77 8.89
N VAL A 175 -0.24 11.89 7.87
CA VAL A 175 1.15 11.46 7.91
C VAL A 175 2.01 12.71 7.89
N VAL A 176 2.91 12.85 8.87
CA VAL A 176 3.83 13.99 8.98
C VAL A 176 5.25 13.48 8.79
N PHE A 177 5.97 14.10 7.86
CA PHE A 177 7.38 13.82 7.64
C PHE A 177 8.12 15.08 7.20
N GLY A 178 9.21 15.40 7.90
CA GLY A 178 9.93 16.66 7.71
C GLY A 178 9.00 17.86 7.93
N ASN A 179 8.87 18.71 6.92
CA ASN A 179 8.03 19.91 6.95
C ASN A 179 6.71 19.75 6.17
N ALA A 180 6.28 18.52 5.91
CA ALA A 180 5.07 18.23 5.16
C ALA A 180 4.05 17.42 5.99
N ILE A 181 2.77 17.71 5.76
CA ILE A 181 1.63 17.01 6.34
C ILE A 181 0.80 16.46 5.18
N TYR A 182 0.62 15.15 5.14
CA TYR A 182 -0.10 14.44 4.09
C TYR A 182 -1.46 13.97 4.64
N PRO A 183 -2.58 14.51 4.14
CA PRO A 183 -3.91 14.00 4.44
C PRO A 183 -4.06 12.55 4.00
N ALA A 184 -4.68 11.72 4.82
CA ALA A 184 -4.91 10.31 4.55
C ALA A 184 -6.18 9.81 5.27
N ILE A 185 -6.56 8.58 4.99
CA ILE A 185 -7.51 7.83 5.81
C ILE A 185 -6.87 6.53 6.31
N VAL A 186 -7.47 5.90 7.32
CA VAL A 186 -7.17 4.52 7.68
C VAL A 186 -7.77 3.62 6.60
N GLY A 187 -6.91 3.12 5.72
CA GLY A 187 -7.33 2.36 4.53
C GLY A 187 -7.29 0.86 4.74
N ASP A 188 -6.32 0.38 5.52
CA ASP A 188 -6.16 -1.05 5.76
C ASP A 188 -5.82 -1.40 7.21
N VAL A 189 -5.99 -2.68 7.52
CA VAL A 189 -5.71 -3.28 8.81
C VAL A 189 -4.65 -4.37 8.62
N GLY A 190 -3.46 -4.08 9.10
CA GLY A 190 -2.29 -4.93 9.02
C GLY A 190 -2.20 -5.93 10.18
N PRO A 191 -1.11 -6.73 10.21
CA PRO A 191 -0.87 -7.66 11.30
C PRO A 191 -0.63 -6.93 12.62
N ASN A 192 -0.83 -7.63 13.73
CA ASN A 192 -0.80 -7.04 15.08
C ASN A 192 0.61 -6.66 15.57
N ASP A 193 1.65 -7.13 14.88
CA ASP A 193 3.06 -6.97 15.24
C ASP A 193 3.79 -5.97 14.35
N LYS A 194 3.08 -5.14 13.56
CA LYS A 194 3.69 -4.18 12.64
C LYS A 194 2.94 -2.85 12.64
N VAL A 195 3.68 -1.74 12.60
CA VAL A 195 3.11 -0.38 12.41
C VAL A 195 3.91 0.38 11.35
N GLY A 196 3.42 1.57 10.99
CA GLY A 196 4.20 2.47 10.14
C GLY A 196 4.07 2.07 8.69
N GLU A 197 2.86 1.78 8.22
CA GLU A 197 2.61 1.43 6.82
C GLU A 197 1.71 2.49 6.19
N ALA A 198 2.06 2.92 4.99
CA ALA A 198 1.29 3.88 4.21
C ALA A 198 1.22 3.48 2.75
N SER A 199 0.21 3.97 2.05
CA SER A 199 0.00 3.65 0.65
C SER A 199 1.21 4.03 -0.21
N LEU A 200 1.46 3.27 -1.28
CA LEU A 200 2.51 3.54 -2.25
C LEU A 200 2.45 4.98 -2.79
N ARG A 201 1.26 5.58 -2.86
CA ARG A 201 1.07 6.99 -3.19
C ARG A 201 1.77 7.92 -2.21
N ILE A 202 1.54 7.76 -0.90
CA ILE A 202 2.22 8.56 0.14
C ILE A 202 3.72 8.30 0.12
N ALA A 203 4.11 7.03 0.00
CA ALA A 203 5.52 6.65 -0.04
C ALA A 203 6.27 7.31 -1.21
N LYS A 204 5.68 7.31 -2.42
CA LYS A 204 6.26 7.98 -3.59
C LYS A 204 6.32 9.49 -3.47
N GLN A 205 5.35 10.09 -2.78
CA GLN A 205 5.37 11.53 -2.51
C GLN A 205 6.50 11.93 -1.57
N ILE A 206 6.82 11.08 -0.58
CA ILE A 206 7.94 11.29 0.35
C ILE A 206 9.28 10.99 -0.33
N ASN A 207 9.34 9.89 -1.09
CA ASN A 207 10.53 9.47 -1.81
C ASN A 207 10.12 8.82 -3.15
N ALA A 208 10.44 9.49 -4.26
CA ALA A 208 10.06 9.06 -5.61
C ALA A 208 10.61 7.67 -6.00
N LEU A 209 11.68 7.20 -5.34
CA LEU A 209 12.26 5.86 -5.56
C LEU A 209 11.47 4.75 -4.85
N SER A 210 10.44 5.08 -4.10
CA SER A 210 9.66 4.09 -3.35
C SER A 210 8.95 3.12 -4.28
N THR A 211 9.05 1.85 -3.93
CA THR A 211 8.35 0.74 -4.59
C THR A 211 7.73 -0.15 -3.50
N PRO A 212 6.89 -1.14 -3.84
CA PRO A 212 6.42 -2.12 -2.87
C PRO A 212 7.55 -2.85 -2.10
N TYR A 213 8.80 -2.79 -2.59
CA TYR A 213 9.98 -3.40 -1.98
C TYR A 213 11.06 -2.40 -1.58
N ASN A 214 10.85 -1.11 -1.85
CA ASN A 214 11.78 -0.05 -1.50
C ASN A 214 11.02 1.01 -0.71
N ARG A 215 11.30 1.09 0.58
CA ARG A 215 10.58 1.97 1.49
C ARG A 215 11.05 3.42 1.44
N PRO A 216 10.19 4.38 1.79
CA PRO A 216 10.55 5.79 1.81
C PRO A 216 11.40 6.20 3.02
N VAL A 217 11.14 5.62 4.20
CA VAL A 217 11.78 6.05 5.48
C VAL A 217 12.10 4.84 6.35
N SER A 218 13.36 4.71 6.78
CA SER A 218 13.81 3.61 7.67
C SER A 218 14.10 4.04 9.11
N ASP A 219 14.08 5.35 9.38
CA ASP A 219 14.22 5.90 10.72
C ASP A 219 12.84 6.16 11.33
N LEU A 220 12.76 6.21 12.66
CA LEU A 220 11.53 6.50 13.42
C LEU A 220 11.14 7.99 13.38
N LYS A 221 11.05 8.56 12.17
CA LYS A 221 10.87 9.99 11.89
C LYS A 221 9.51 10.33 11.29
N VAL A 222 8.66 9.34 11.04
CA VAL A 222 7.31 9.57 10.55
C VAL A 222 6.34 9.60 11.71
N THR A 223 5.55 10.66 11.78
CA THR A 223 4.45 10.78 12.75
C THR A 223 3.13 10.52 12.04
N TYR A 224 2.30 9.63 12.58
CA TYR A 224 0.94 9.45 12.11
C TYR A 224 -0.01 9.97 13.18
N ILE A 225 -1.01 10.74 12.77
CA ILE A 225 -2.03 11.27 13.66
C ILE A 225 -3.36 10.78 13.12
N ILE A 226 -4.05 9.94 13.87
CA ILE A 226 -5.31 9.33 13.48
C ILE A 226 -6.42 9.95 14.31
N PHE A 227 -7.57 10.22 13.69
CA PHE A 227 -8.73 10.80 14.36
C PHE A 227 -9.84 9.75 14.46
N PRO A 228 -9.94 9.00 15.57
CA PRO A 228 -10.99 7.99 15.74
C PRO A 228 -12.40 8.57 15.61
N ASP A 229 -13.31 7.74 15.10
CA ASP A 229 -14.73 8.07 14.93
C ASP A 229 -14.98 9.28 14.01
N THR A 230 -14.17 9.43 12.97
CA THR A 230 -14.31 10.51 11.97
C THR A 230 -14.65 10.02 10.58
N GLY A 231 -14.58 8.71 10.33
CA GLY A 231 -14.88 8.14 9.02
C GLY A 231 -16.34 8.28 8.60
N ASP A 232 -16.54 8.72 7.36
CA ASP A 232 -17.87 8.89 6.79
C ASP A 232 -18.50 7.56 6.38
N LYS A 233 -19.83 7.46 6.47
CA LYS A 233 -20.61 6.32 5.97
C LYS A 233 -21.75 6.82 5.07
N PRO A 234 -22.15 6.06 4.02
CA PRO A 234 -21.53 4.82 3.56
C PRO A 234 -20.13 5.04 2.96
N PHE A 235 -19.30 4.00 2.93
CA PHE A 235 -17.99 4.04 2.26
C PHE A 235 -18.16 4.18 0.75
N GLY A 236 -17.17 4.78 0.12
CA GLY A 236 -17.15 5.03 -1.32
C GLY A 236 -15.73 5.33 -1.80
N PRO A 237 -15.54 5.58 -3.10
CA PRO A 237 -14.24 6.01 -3.62
C PRO A 237 -13.79 7.29 -2.90
N LEU A 238 -12.49 7.37 -2.62
CA LEU A 238 -11.92 8.47 -1.87
C LEU A 238 -12.02 9.79 -2.65
N ASP A 239 -12.76 10.74 -2.11
CA ASP A 239 -12.86 12.11 -2.62
C ASP A 239 -11.72 12.94 -2.01
N LEU A 240 -10.77 13.36 -2.85
CA LEU A 240 -9.56 14.06 -2.42
C LEU A 240 -9.85 15.48 -1.92
N GLU A 241 -10.85 16.17 -2.45
CA GLU A 241 -11.24 17.51 -1.99
C GLU A 241 -11.97 17.45 -0.65
N LYS A 242 -12.84 16.44 -0.49
CA LYS A 242 -13.45 16.14 0.80
C LYS A 242 -12.40 15.77 1.84
N LEU A 243 -11.43 14.93 1.46
CA LEU A 243 -10.31 14.54 2.30
C LEU A 243 -9.55 15.78 2.79
N GLN A 244 -9.19 16.68 1.88
CA GLN A 244 -8.51 17.94 2.21
C GLN A 244 -9.33 18.75 3.22
N THR A 245 -10.58 19.03 2.90
CA THR A 245 -11.47 19.87 3.73
C THR A 245 -11.66 19.31 5.14
N ARG A 246 -11.85 17.99 5.25
CA ARG A 246 -12.03 17.30 6.54
C ARG A 246 -10.75 17.30 7.35
N CYS A 247 -9.62 17.04 6.70
CA CYS A 247 -8.31 17.08 7.36
C CYS A 247 -7.94 18.47 7.85
N GLU A 248 -8.19 19.53 7.08
CA GLU A 248 -7.98 20.92 7.52
C GLU A 248 -8.84 21.28 8.72
N THR A 249 -10.09 20.80 8.75
CA THR A 249 -10.99 21.00 9.89
C THR A 249 -10.43 20.31 11.14
N LEU A 250 -10.03 19.04 11.02
CA LEU A 250 -9.45 18.28 12.13
C LEU A 250 -8.13 18.87 12.63
N ALA A 251 -7.31 19.40 11.72
CA ALA A 251 -6.08 20.10 12.10
C ALA A 251 -6.40 21.32 12.97
N LYS A 252 -7.39 22.14 12.59
CA LYS A 252 -7.85 23.29 13.40
C LYS A 252 -8.37 22.86 14.77
N GLU A 253 -9.08 21.74 14.85
CA GLU A 253 -9.61 21.21 16.11
C GLU A 253 -8.54 20.78 17.12
N ILE A 254 -7.31 20.50 16.68
CA ILE A 254 -6.17 20.12 17.55
C ILE A 254 -5.11 21.22 17.70
N GLY A 255 -5.42 22.46 17.34
CA GLY A 255 -4.53 23.62 17.50
C GLY A 255 -3.97 24.19 16.18
N GLY A 256 -4.35 23.63 15.04
CA GLY A 256 -3.94 24.08 13.71
C GLY A 256 -2.66 23.43 13.21
N ALA A 257 -2.40 23.61 11.91
CA ALA A 257 -1.16 23.22 11.27
C ALA A 257 -0.29 24.46 11.00
N SER A 258 1.00 24.37 11.28
CA SER A 258 1.96 25.46 10.99
C SER A 258 2.38 25.53 9.52
N VAL A 259 2.05 24.50 8.74
CA VAL A 259 2.29 24.39 7.30
C VAL A 259 0.99 23.96 6.61
N PRO A 260 0.75 24.35 5.36
CA PRO A 260 -0.39 23.85 4.60
C PRO A 260 -0.34 22.32 4.48
N LEU A 261 -1.51 21.69 4.53
CA LEU A 261 -1.66 20.27 4.22
C LEU A 261 -1.40 20.05 2.73
N HIS A 262 -0.71 18.97 2.39
CA HIS A 262 -0.45 18.59 1.01
C HIS A 262 -1.77 18.33 0.27
N HIS A 263 -1.95 18.99 -0.87
CA HIS A 263 -3.12 18.83 -1.72
C HIS A 263 -2.88 17.74 -2.75
N TRP A 264 -3.77 16.74 -2.76
CA TRP A 264 -3.64 15.55 -3.60
C TRP A 264 -4.33 15.74 -4.95
N GLU A 265 -3.58 15.60 -6.04
CA GLU A 265 -4.15 15.63 -7.40
C GLU A 265 -4.84 14.30 -7.77
N ASN A 266 -5.89 14.34 -8.58
CA ASN A 266 -6.47 13.10 -9.11
C ASN A 266 -5.59 12.57 -10.27
N ILE A 267 -4.93 11.44 -10.04
CA ILE A 267 -4.04 10.80 -11.02
C ILE A 267 -4.70 9.63 -11.76
N ILE A 268 -5.94 9.28 -11.42
CA ILE A 268 -6.68 8.23 -12.12
C ILE A 268 -7.29 8.84 -13.38
N PRO A 269 -7.03 8.27 -14.58
CA PRO A 269 -7.63 8.76 -15.80
C PRO A 269 -9.17 8.75 -15.70
N PRO A 270 -9.87 9.75 -16.29
CA PRO A 270 -11.32 9.71 -16.34
C PRO A 270 -11.77 8.43 -17.06
N SER A 271 -12.74 7.73 -16.48
CA SER A 271 -13.34 6.55 -17.11
C SER A 271 -13.85 6.93 -18.50
N PRO A 272 -13.68 6.07 -19.54
CA PRO A 272 -14.24 6.34 -20.85
C PRO A 272 -15.77 6.32 -20.74
N THR A 273 -16.38 7.49 -20.58
CA THR A 273 -17.83 7.66 -20.73
C THR A 273 -18.21 7.19 -22.13
N PRO A 274 -19.30 6.41 -22.31
CA PRO A 274 -19.78 6.10 -23.65
C PRO A 274 -20.11 7.41 -24.35
N SER A 275 -19.38 7.68 -25.45
CA SER A 275 -19.70 8.76 -26.37
C SER A 275 -21.18 8.68 -26.73
N PRO A 276 -21.95 9.77 -26.71
CA PRO A 276 -23.34 9.74 -27.16
C PRO A 276 -23.34 9.22 -28.60
N THR A 277 -24.12 8.16 -28.84
CA THR A 277 -24.35 7.58 -30.16
C THR A 277 -24.74 8.71 -31.11
N PRO A 278 -23.98 8.97 -32.20
CA PRO A 278 -24.38 9.99 -33.16
C PRO A 278 -25.73 9.60 -33.76
N THR A 279 -26.73 10.45 -33.58
CA THR A 279 -28.00 10.40 -34.28
C THR A 279 -27.70 10.43 -35.79
N VAL A 280 -27.96 9.31 -36.47
CA VAL A 280 -27.87 9.23 -37.92
C VAL A 280 -28.98 10.10 -38.51
N ALA A 281 -28.61 11.21 -39.14
CA ALA A 281 -29.44 11.94 -40.10
C ALA A 281 -28.94 11.66 -41.53
N PRO A 282 -29.83 11.55 -42.52
CA PRO A 282 -29.62 10.73 -43.70
C PRO A 282 -28.76 11.36 -44.81
N SER A 283 -28.21 10.45 -45.59
CA SER A 283 -27.36 10.58 -46.77
C SER A 283 -27.93 11.47 -47.88
N ALA A 284 -27.05 12.25 -48.53
CA ALA A 284 -27.27 12.76 -49.88
C ALA A 284 -26.15 12.24 -50.79
N SER A 285 -26.57 11.59 -51.88
CA SER A 285 -25.77 10.84 -52.84
C SER A 285 -25.45 11.67 -54.10
N ALA A 286 -24.21 11.53 -54.59
CA ALA A 286 -23.67 11.57 -55.98
C ALA A 286 -24.06 12.74 -56.92
N THR A 287 -23.20 13.34 -57.77
CA THR A 287 -22.36 12.79 -58.89
C THR A 287 -21.76 14.01 -59.68
N PRO A 288 -21.00 13.90 -60.80
CA PRO A 288 -19.64 13.40 -61.05
C PRO A 288 -18.63 14.45 -61.63
N SER A 289 -17.42 13.92 -61.89
CA SER A 289 -16.20 14.43 -62.56
C SER A 289 -16.34 15.06 -63.96
N PRO A 290 -15.27 15.69 -64.51
CA PRO A 290 -14.45 14.92 -65.46
C PRO A 290 -12.91 15.09 -65.39
N SER A 291 -12.29 14.02 -65.88
CA SER A 291 -10.92 13.63 -66.24
C SER A 291 -9.93 14.67 -66.78
N SER A 292 -8.62 14.48 -66.48
CA SER A 292 -7.58 14.27 -67.52
C SER A 292 -6.19 13.86 -66.96
N THR A 293 -5.72 12.75 -67.52
CA THR A 293 -4.35 12.43 -68.01
C THR A 293 -3.15 12.22 -67.08
N ALA A 294 -2.63 11.00 -67.21
CA ALA A 294 -1.43 10.34 -66.71
C ALA A 294 -0.08 11.11 -66.70
N SER A 295 0.78 10.75 -65.74
CA SER A 295 2.21 10.45 -66.00
C SER A 295 2.80 9.58 -64.87
N VAL A 296 3.67 8.65 -65.24
CA VAL A 296 4.26 7.57 -64.45
C VAL A 296 5.63 7.97 -63.90
N THR A 297 5.94 7.67 -62.63
CA THR A 297 7.22 7.05 -62.19
C THR A 297 7.17 6.71 -60.68
N PRO A 298 7.82 5.62 -60.23
CA PRO A 298 7.72 5.14 -58.84
C PRO A 298 8.84 5.72 -57.97
N SER A 299 8.54 6.07 -56.73
CA SER A 299 9.58 6.38 -55.74
C SER A 299 9.32 5.64 -54.43
N ALA A 300 10.40 5.07 -53.92
CA ALA A 300 10.46 4.00 -52.94
C ALA A 300 10.08 4.45 -51.51
N SER A 301 9.53 3.48 -50.78
CA SER A 301 9.28 3.53 -49.35
C SER A 301 10.58 3.60 -48.55
N VAL A 302 10.64 4.53 -47.58
CA VAL A 302 11.69 4.56 -46.56
C VAL A 302 11.03 4.59 -45.19
N SER A 303 11.22 3.52 -44.43
CA SER A 303 10.90 3.40 -43.00
C SER A 303 12.02 4.05 -42.16
N PRO A 304 11.73 4.76 -41.05
CA PRO A 304 12.78 5.17 -40.13
C PRO A 304 12.95 4.14 -39.00
N THR A 305 14.11 3.49 -38.97
CA THR A 305 14.62 2.74 -37.81
C THR A 305 15.33 3.72 -36.87
N PHE A 306 14.82 3.86 -35.64
CA PHE A 306 15.50 4.58 -34.56
C PHE A 306 16.52 3.66 -33.88
N ALA A 307 17.79 4.03 -33.91
CA ALA A 307 18.88 3.40 -33.18
C ALA A 307 19.36 4.34 -32.07
N PHE A 308 19.39 3.86 -30.82
CA PHE A 308 20.02 4.53 -29.69
C PHE A 308 21.46 3.99 -29.51
N PRO A 309 22.49 4.85 -29.44
CA PRO A 309 23.81 4.44 -28.97
C PRO A 309 23.88 4.55 -27.44
N ILE A 310 24.20 3.43 -26.78
CA ILE A 310 24.56 3.35 -25.36
C ILE A 310 26.08 3.49 -25.28
N SER A 311 26.57 4.48 -24.54
CA SER A 311 27.99 4.63 -24.19
C SER A 311 28.23 4.17 -22.75
N SER A 312 28.94 3.06 -22.60
CA SER A 312 29.56 2.62 -21.33
C SER A 312 30.95 3.23 -21.16
N PRO A 313 31.39 3.60 -19.94
CA PRO A 313 32.80 3.72 -19.61
C PRO A 313 33.31 2.49 -18.84
N ALA A 314 34.49 2.06 -19.24
CA ALA A 314 35.23 0.93 -18.71
C ALA A 314 35.88 1.20 -17.34
N ALA A 315 36.15 0.11 -16.63
CA ALA A 315 36.85 0.02 -15.37
C ALA A 315 38.37 0.17 -15.52
N THR A 316 39.03 0.79 -14.52
CA THR A 316 40.43 0.47 -14.18
C THR A 316 40.79 0.80 -12.73
N ALA A 317 41.28 -0.24 -12.04
CA ALA A 317 42.39 -0.31 -11.08
C ALA A 317 42.38 0.45 -9.73
N GLN A 318 42.43 -0.35 -8.64
CA GLN A 318 42.94 -0.01 -7.31
C GLN A 318 44.48 0.05 -7.26
N PRO A 319 45.05 0.63 -6.19
CA PRO A 319 45.95 -0.16 -5.35
C PRO A 319 45.79 0.05 -3.82
N LYS A 320 45.62 -1.07 -3.10
CA LYS A 320 46.25 -1.57 -1.84
C LYS A 320 46.45 -0.67 -0.57
N PRO A 321 46.60 -1.29 0.62
CA PRO A 321 45.87 -0.89 1.83
C PRO A 321 46.74 -0.22 2.92
N THR A 322 46.11 0.61 3.74
CA THR A 322 46.71 1.17 4.96
C THR A 322 46.28 0.36 6.19
N LEU A 323 47.26 -0.16 6.90
CA LEU A 323 47.15 -0.86 8.19
C LEU A 323 46.63 0.08 9.28
N ALA A 324 45.58 -0.34 9.99
CA ALA A 324 45.14 0.28 11.25
C ALA A 324 45.57 -0.62 12.44
N PRO A 325 46.03 -0.03 13.56
CA PRO A 325 46.57 -0.78 14.68
C PRO A 325 45.48 -1.47 15.51
N THR A 326 45.81 -2.68 15.91
CA THR A 326 45.09 -3.56 16.84
C THR A 326 45.28 -3.13 18.29
N SER A 327 44.22 -2.69 18.97
CA SER A 327 44.05 -2.91 20.42
C SER A 327 42.66 -2.47 20.90
N SER A 328 41.79 -3.43 21.20
CA SER A 328 40.63 -3.23 22.09
C SER A 328 40.99 -3.76 23.47
N PRO A 329 40.73 -3.02 24.58
CA PRO A 329 41.04 -3.50 25.92
C PRO A 329 40.06 -4.59 26.38
N ALA A 330 40.62 -5.59 27.06
CA ALA A 330 39.93 -6.76 27.59
C ALA A 330 38.92 -6.40 28.70
N VAL A 331 37.67 -6.85 28.54
CA VAL A 331 36.65 -6.81 29.60
C VAL A 331 36.88 -7.99 30.55
N LYS A 332 37.26 -7.69 31.80
CA LYS A 332 37.36 -8.66 32.89
C LYS A 332 35.96 -9.15 33.28
N ARG A 333 35.73 -10.46 33.21
CA ARG A 333 34.55 -11.12 33.81
C ARG A 333 34.73 -11.23 35.32
N SER A 334 33.80 -10.67 36.09
CA SER A 334 33.67 -10.91 37.54
C SER A 334 32.81 -12.16 37.81
N PRO A 335 33.10 -12.95 38.86
CA PRO A 335 32.52 -14.27 39.04
C PRO A 335 31.14 -14.26 39.73
N THR A 336 30.35 -15.23 39.31
CA THR A 336 29.07 -15.68 39.85
C THR A 336 29.16 -16.11 41.32
N LYS A 337 28.24 -15.61 42.17
CA LYS A 337 27.93 -16.22 43.46
C LYS A 337 26.71 -17.14 43.34
N LYS A 338 26.99 -18.44 43.44
CA LYS A 338 26.00 -19.49 43.71
C LYS A 338 25.39 -19.27 45.10
N ARG A 339 24.07 -19.44 45.22
CA ARG A 339 23.40 -19.64 46.50
C ARG A 339 22.66 -20.99 46.42
N LYS A 340 22.95 -21.85 47.38
CA LYS A 340 22.33 -23.14 47.72
C LYS A 340 22.40 -23.25 49.26
N PRO A 341 21.65 -24.16 49.90
CA PRO A 341 20.64 -25.07 49.36
C PRO A 341 19.25 -24.44 49.29
#